data_AF-F9ZLH0-F1
#
_entry.id   AF-F9ZLH0-F1
#
_cell.length_a   1.000
_cell.length_b   1.000
_cell.length_c   1.000
_cell.angle_alpha   90.00
_cell.angle_beta   90.00
_cell.angle_gamma   90.00
#
_symmetry.space_group_name_H-M   'P 1'
#
loop_
_entity.id
_entity.type
_entity.pdbx_description
1 polymer ?
#
loop_
_entity_poly.entity_id
_entity_poly.type
_entity_poly.pdbx_seq_one_letter_code
_entity_poly.pdbx_strand_id
1 'polypeptide(L)'
;MDEIRQWQEAFCHALLADEEGVELPGLAGPIPAAVSTAIYRNNVLEGFRLALADIYRVVETLVGEECFRALCYDYVRVHPSACGDRNAYGGALPDWLLTHPIVQSVPYLPDLARLEWAQHEAYQAAEGYAENGLHHSLQLVESDYPIFSIWAFCQDPGNAETLDLDRLAGETVLVARPQEEVLMRPLEPAEALWYRSLLSGASPVEAAALVQNREPGIHVRGFLETALIAGLLVEWQ
;
A
#
# COMPACT_ATOMS: atom_id res chain seq x y z
N MET A 1 -28.88 14.08 -18.13
CA MET A 1 -27.49 13.58 -17.94
C MET A 1 -26.66 14.59 -17.17
N ASP A 2 -26.73 15.89 -17.50
CA ASP A 2 -26.09 16.95 -16.69
C ASP A 2 -26.65 17.09 -15.27
N GLU A 3 -27.96 16.92 -15.07
CA GLU A 3 -28.62 17.11 -13.77
C GLU A 3 -28.20 16.07 -12.72
N ILE A 4 -27.99 14.81 -13.11
CA ILE A 4 -27.50 13.75 -12.21
C ILE A 4 -26.06 14.02 -11.81
N ARG A 5 -25.22 14.40 -12.78
CA ARG A 5 -23.81 14.73 -12.53
C ARG A 5 -23.67 15.93 -11.59
N GLN A 6 -24.43 17.00 -11.85
CA GLN A 6 -24.47 18.18 -10.98
C GLN A 6 -24.94 17.85 -9.57
N TRP A 7 -25.93 16.97 -9.43
CA TRP A 7 -26.38 16.52 -8.12
C TRP A 7 -25.30 15.69 -7.40
N GLN A 8 -24.61 14.79 -8.10
CA GLN A 8 -23.49 14.01 -7.55
C GLN A 8 -22.34 14.91 -7.12
N GLU A 9 -21.97 15.92 -7.92
CA GLU A 9 -20.95 16.91 -7.59
C GLU A 9 -21.34 17.71 -6.33
N ALA A 10 -22.58 18.19 -6.26
CA ALA A 10 -23.08 18.91 -5.08
C ALA A 10 -23.17 18.03 -3.83
N PHE A 11 -23.55 16.75 -4.00
CA PHE A 11 -23.57 15.76 -2.93
C PHE A 11 -22.15 15.50 -2.39
N CYS A 12 -21.18 15.22 -3.26
CA CYS A 12 -19.78 15.02 -2.87
C CYS A 12 -19.20 16.25 -2.18
N HIS A 13 -19.46 17.44 -2.73
CA HIS A 13 -19.03 18.70 -2.12
C HIS A 13 -19.59 18.87 -0.70
N ALA A 14 -20.91 18.70 -0.53
CA ALA A 14 -21.54 18.82 0.79
C ALA A 14 -21.02 17.79 1.80
N LEU A 15 -20.57 16.62 1.34
CA LEU A 15 -20.01 15.61 2.24
C LEU A 15 -18.57 15.90 2.68
N LEU A 16 -17.74 16.43 1.77
CA LEU A 16 -16.29 16.52 1.94
C LEU A 16 -15.78 17.94 2.27
N ALA A 17 -16.60 18.97 2.05
CA ALA A 17 -16.22 20.36 2.32
C ALA A 17 -15.89 20.59 3.79
N ASP A 18 -14.84 21.36 4.09
CA ASP A 18 -14.52 21.74 5.48
C ASP A 18 -15.48 22.82 6.03
N GLU A 19 -16.25 23.46 5.16
CA GLU A 19 -17.19 24.51 5.50
C GLU A 19 -18.35 23.99 6.36
N GLU A 20 -18.62 24.69 7.47
CA GLU A 20 -19.81 24.48 8.28
C GLU A 20 -21.06 24.99 7.56
N GLY A 21 -22.19 24.31 7.77
CA GLY A 21 -23.49 24.75 7.25
C GLY A 21 -23.77 24.40 5.78
N VAL A 22 -22.88 23.68 5.10
CA VAL A 22 -23.19 23.10 3.78
C VAL A 22 -24.17 21.93 3.97
N GLU A 23 -25.39 22.08 3.44
CA GLU A 23 -26.44 21.06 3.52
C GLU A 23 -26.52 20.25 2.22
N LEU A 24 -26.84 18.95 2.34
CA LEU A 24 -27.05 18.11 1.15
C LEU A 24 -28.32 18.57 0.40
N PRO A 25 -28.23 18.77 -0.92
CA PRO A 25 -29.36 19.23 -1.71
C PRO A 25 -30.48 18.18 -1.76
N GLY A 26 -31.70 18.60 -1.46
CA GLY A 26 -32.90 17.74 -1.54
C GLY A 26 -33.18 16.88 -0.30
N LEU A 27 -32.44 17.06 0.80
CA LEU A 27 -32.84 16.51 2.10
C LEU A 27 -34.12 17.20 2.59
N ALA A 28 -35.22 16.45 2.65
CA ALA A 28 -36.47 16.87 3.25
C ALA A 28 -36.97 15.78 4.21
N GLY A 29 -37.42 16.17 5.40
CA GLY A 29 -37.87 15.20 6.40
C GLY A 29 -38.08 15.82 7.79
N PRO A 30 -38.39 14.98 8.79
CA PRO A 30 -38.61 15.43 10.17
C PRO A 30 -37.31 15.84 10.88
N ILE A 31 -36.15 15.44 10.37
CA ILE A 31 -34.84 15.83 10.88
C ILE A 31 -34.35 17.03 10.07
N PRO A 32 -33.84 18.10 10.72
CA PRO A 32 -33.27 19.25 10.02
C PRO A 32 -32.16 18.85 9.03
N ALA A 33 -32.14 19.48 7.86
CA ALA A 33 -31.20 19.14 6.79
C ALA A 33 -29.73 19.23 7.22
N ALA A 34 -29.35 20.25 7.99
CA ALA A 34 -28.03 20.33 8.63
C ALA A 34 -27.67 19.10 9.48
N VAL A 35 -28.60 18.61 10.31
CA VAL A 35 -28.38 17.44 11.20
C VAL A 35 -28.26 16.17 10.37
N SER A 36 -29.16 15.95 9.41
CA SER A 36 -29.07 14.81 8.50
C SER A 36 -27.77 14.84 7.69
N THR A 37 -27.35 16.01 7.21
CA THR A 37 -26.09 16.18 6.49
C THR A 37 -24.90 15.80 7.36
N ALA A 38 -24.83 16.28 8.60
CA ALA A 38 -23.77 15.92 9.54
C ALA A 38 -23.70 14.39 9.79
N ILE A 39 -24.86 13.73 9.92
CA ILE A 39 -24.92 12.25 10.08
C ILE A 39 -24.35 11.54 8.83
N TYR A 40 -24.76 11.95 7.63
CA TYR A 40 -24.23 11.38 6.38
C TYR A 40 -22.72 11.60 6.24
N ARG A 41 -22.25 12.82 6.53
CA ARG A 41 -20.82 13.17 6.53
C ARG A 41 -20.02 12.24 7.43
N ASN A 42 -20.46 12.08 8.67
CA ASN A 42 -19.78 11.22 9.64
C ASN A 42 -19.73 9.76 9.16
N ASN A 43 -20.84 9.22 8.66
CA ASN A 43 -20.89 7.84 8.18
C ASN A 43 -19.98 7.61 6.96
N VAL A 44 -19.90 8.58 6.05
CA VAL A 44 -19.05 8.48 4.85
C VAL A 44 -17.58 8.57 5.23
N LEU A 45 -17.21 9.55 6.06
CA LEU A 45 -15.83 9.72 6.53
C LEU A 45 -15.37 8.50 7.34
N GLU A 46 -16.22 7.96 8.20
CA GLU A 46 -15.92 6.74 8.96
C GLU A 46 -15.80 5.51 8.05
N GLY A 47 -16.64 5.40 7.02
CA GLY A 47 -16.53 4.34 6.02
C GLY A 47 -15.18 4.34 5.29
N PHE A 48 -14.68 5.53 4.94
CA PHE A 48 -13.34 5.67 4.35
C PHE A 48 -12.23 5.34 5.34
N ARG A 49 -12.35 5.79 6.59
CA ARG A 49 -11.38 5.45 7.63
C ARG A 49 -11.27 3.95 7.82
N LEU A 50 -12.40 3.24 7.94
CA LEU A 50 -12.42 1.78 8.09
C LEU A 50 -11.82 1.07 6.87
N ALA A 51 -12.12 1.53 5.65
CA ALA A 51 -11.52 0.96 4.44
C ALA A 51 -10.00 1.13 4.41
N LEU A 52 -9.49 2.30 4.82
CA LEU A 52 -8.06 2.54 4.92
C LEU A 52 -7.43 1.75 6.07
N ALA A 53 -8.10 1.61 7.21
CA ALA A 53 -7.62 0.82 8.35
C ALA A 53 -7.49 -0.68 8.01
N ASP A 54 -8.36 -1.21 7.15
CA ASP A 54 -8.27 -2.60 6.69
C ASP A 54 -6.97 -2.86 5.87
N ILE A 55 -6.46 -1.83 5.19
CA ILE A 55 -5.27 -1.90 4.34
C ILE A 55 -4.01 -1.49 5.10
N TYR A 56 -4.08 -0.38 5.84
CA TYR A 56 -2.94 0.33 6.44
C TYR A 56 -2.86 0.11 7.96
N ARG A 57 -2.89 -1.15 8.38
CA ARG A 57 -2.98 -1.57 9.79
C ARG A 57 -1.74 -1.17 10.59
N VAL A 58 -0.56 -1.34 10.02
CA VAL A 58 0.71 -1.00 10.66
C VAL A 58 0.86 0.51 10.71
N VAL A 59 0.50 1.23 9.65
CA VAL A 59 0.46 2.70 9.68
C VAL A 59 -0.45 3.19 10.81
N GLU A 60 -1.67 2.65 10.95
CA GLU A 60 -2.58 2.99 12.06
C GLU A 60 -1.95 2.67 13.43
N THR A 61 -1.32 1.50 13.56
CA THR A 61 -0.66 1.07 14.80
C THR A 61 0.47 2.01 15.22
N LEU A 62 1.26 2.50 14.25
CA LEU A 62 2.39 3.38 14.52
C LEU A 62 1.98 4.81 14.89
N VAL A 63 1.00 5.37 14.19
CA VAL A 63 0.57 6.76 14.43
C VAL A 63 -0.48 6.85 15.52
N GLY A 64 -1.16 5.74 15.81
CA GLY A 64 -2.28 5.64 16.74
C GLY A 64 -3.62 6.00 16.09
N GLU A 65 -4.70 5.41 16.59
CA GLU A 65 -6.06 5.51 16.04
C GLU A 65 -6.51 6.96 15.80
N GLU A 66 -6.32 7.85 16.78
CA GLU A 66 -6.74 9.25 16.68
C GLU A 66 -5.98 10.03 15.59
N CYS A 67 -4.67 9.80 15.47
CA CYS A 67 -3.87 10.41 14.42
C CYS A 67 -4.21 9.84 13.05
N PHE A 68 -4.40 8.52 12.97
CA PHE A 68 -4.81 7.84 11.75
C PHE A 68 -6.18 8.32 11.25
N ARG A 69 -7.12 8.53 12.18
CA ARG A 69 -8.44 9.10 11.87
C ARG A 69 -8.32 10.49 11.24
N ALA A 70 -7.55 11.40 11.83
CA ALA A 70 -7.32 12.72 11.27
C ALA A 70 -6.64 12.64 9.89
N LEU A 71 -5.62 11.78 9.76
CA LEU A 71 -4.91 11.52 8.51
C LEU A 71 -5.87 11.06 7.39
N CYS A 72 -6.77 10.12 7.69
CA CYS A 72 -7.76 9.64 6.73
C CYS A 72 -8.71 10.74 6.26
N TYR A 73 -9.11 11.64 7.17
CA TYR A 73 -10.00 12.75 6.85
C TYR A 73 -9.32 13.82 6.00
N ASP A 74 -8.03 14.07 6.23
CA ASP A 74 -7.24 14.95 5.36
C ASP A 74 -7.02 14.31 3.98
N TYR A 75 -6.73 13.01 3.95
CA TYR A 75 -6.53 12.25 2.70
C TYR A 75 -7.79 12.26 1.81
N VAL A 76 -8.97 11.94 2.34
CA VAL A 76 -10.22 11.87 1.54
C VAL A 76 -10.62 13.22 0.94
N ARG A 77 -10.25 14.33 1.61
CA ARG A 77 -10.51 15.69 1.09
C ARG A 77 -9.67 15.98 -0.15
N VAL A 78 -8.44 15.49 -0.19
CA VAL A 78 -7.51 15.68 -1.32
C VAL A 78 -7.73 14.61 -2.39
N HIS A 79 -8.08 13.39 -1.99
CA HIS A 79 -8.27 12.22 -2.84
C HIS A 79 -9.69 11.66 -2.65
N PRO A 80 -10.74 12.37 -3.09
CA PRO A 80 -12.10 11.85 -3.01
C PRO A 80 -12.21 10.57 -3.83
N SER A 81 -12.95 9.58 -3.32
CA SER A 81 -13.14 8.34 -4.08
C SER A 81 -13.88 8.60 -5.38
N ALA A 82 -13.25 8.23 -6.50
CA ALA A 82 -13.84 8.32 -7.83
C ALA A 82 -14.64 7.06 -8.21
N CYS A 83 -14.59 6.00 -7.40
CA CYS A 83 -15.27 4.73 -7.68
C CYS A 83 -15.88 4.11 -6.43
N GLY A 84 -16.87 3.22 -6.62
CA GLY A 84 -17.51 2.48 -5.53
C GLY A 84 -16.71 1.27 -5.06
N ASP A 85 -15.56 0.98 -5.69
CA ASP A 85 -14.70 -0.12 -5.29
C ASP A 85 -13.83 0.31 -4.10
N ARG A 86 -14.19 -0.21 -2.93
CA ARG A 86 -13.45 0.06 -1.68
C ARG A 86 -12.04 -0.52 -1.72
N ASN A 87 -11.81 -1.57 -2.49
CA ASN A 87 -10.50 -2.21 -2.56
C ASN A 87 -9.51 -1.41 -3.43
N ALA A 88 -9.99 -0.52 -4.29
CA ALA A 88 -9.12 0.38 -5.05
C ALA A 88 -8.81 1.68 -4.30
N TYR A 89 -9.50 1.94 -3.18
CA TYR A 89 -9.40 3.19 -2.45
C TYR A 89 -8.27 3.15 -1.42
N GLY A 90 -7.20 3.88 -1.68
CA GLY A 90 -6.07 4.01 -0.76
C GLY A 90 -4.73 4.09 -1.46
N GLY A 91 -4.60 3.67 -2.71
CA GLY A 91 -3.30 3.57 -3.39
C GLY A 91 -2.53 4.89 -3.56
N ALA A 92 -3.19 6.05 -3.46
CA ALA A 92 -2.50 7.35 -3.50
C ALA A 92 -1.98 7.80 -2.12
N LEU A 93 -2.35 7.12 -1.03
CA LEU A 93 -1.96 7.47 0.34
C LEU A 93 -0.44 7.49 0.53
N PRO A 94 0.35 6.51 0.05
CA PRO A 94 1.80 6.53 0.26
C PRO A 94 2.50 7.73 -0.37
N ASP A 95 2.10 8.11 -1.60
CA ASP A 95 2.68 9.27 -2.28
C ASP A 95 2.19 10.59 -1.69
N TRP A 96 0.92 10.66 -1.29
CA TRP A 96 0.36 11.82 -0.61
C TRP A 96 1.06 12.08 0.73
N LEU A 97 1.39 11.03 1.49
CA LEU A 97 2.11 11.14 2.76
C LEU A 97 3.43 11.89 2.63
N LEU A 98 4.14 11.81 1.50
CA LEU A 98 5.37 12.57 1.26
C LEU A 98 5.19 14.09 1.43
N THR A 99 3.97 14.59 1.24
CA THR A 99 3.62 16.01 1.37
C THR A 99 3.01 16.35 2.74
N HIS A 100 2.65 15.33 3.53
CA HIS A 100 1.95 15.51 4.80
C HIS A 100 2.95 15.78 5.94
N PRO A 101 2.66 16.72 6.87
CA PRO A 101 3.59 17.08 7.96
C PRO A 101 4.03 15.92 8.87
N ILE A 102 3.25 14.82 8.92
CA ILE A 102 3.54 13.64 9.75
C ILE A 102 4.91 13.02 9.46
N VAL A 103 5.41 13.13 8.22
CA VAL A 103 6.71 12.58 7.82
C VAL A 103 7.90 13.27 8.49
N GLN A 104 7.70 14.45 9.08
CA GLN A 104 8.74 15.08 9.91
C GLN A 104 8.99 14.31 11.21
N SER A 105 7.96 13.63 11.73
CA SER A 105 8.04 12.83 12.95
C SER A 105 8.28 11.35 12.64
N VAL A 106 7.72 10.84 11.53
CA VAL A 106 7.85 9.43 11.11
C VAL A 106 8.27 9.38 9.63
N PRO A 107 9.57 9.58 9.31
CA PRO A 107 10.05 9.73 7.94
C PRO A 107 9.81 8.51 7.03
N TYR A 108 9.75 7.31 7.60
CA TYR A 108 9.56 6.04 6.89
C TYR A 108 8.09 5.67 6.68
N LEU A 109 7.14 6.46 7.20
CA LEU A 109 5.71 6.17 7.07
C LEU A 109 5.23 6.02 5.61
N PRO A 110 5.69 6.84 4.64
CA PRO A 110 5.33 6.66 3.23
C PRO A 110 5.76 5.29 2.69
N ASP A 111 6.99 4.87 2.97
CA ASP A 111 7.53 3.60 2.46
C ASP A 111 6.84 2.40 3.11
N LEU A 112 6.49 2.51 4.38
CA LEU A 112 5.69 1.50 5.07
C LEU A 112 4.27 1.41 4.49
N ALA A 113 3.65 2.55 4.17
CA ALA A 113 2.37 2.57 3.48
C ALA A 113 2.50 1.93 2.07
N ARG A 114 3.61 2.14 1.36
CA ARG A 114 3.87 1.42 0.08
C ARG A 114 3.94 -0.09 0.29
N LEU A 115 4.56 -0.55 1.38
CA LEU A 115 4.62 -1.97 1.70
C LEU A 115 3.24 -2.58 1.96
N GLU A 116 2.41 -1.91 2.77
CA GLU A 116 1.03 -2.39 3.04
C GLU A 116 0.14 -2.33 1.79
N TRP A 117 0.30 -1.30 0.96
CA TRP A 117 -0.40 -1.22 -0.32
C TRP A 117 0.04 -2.34 -1.27
N ALA A 118 1.34 -2.62 -1.36
CA ALA A 118 1.86 -3.74 -2.15
C ALA A 118 1.33 -5.09 -1.66
N GLN A 119 1.20 -5.28 -0.34
CA GLN A 119 0.57 -6.47 0.22
C GLN A 119 -0.89 -6.62 -0.26
N HIS A 120 -1.65 -5.53 -0.19
CA HIS A 120 -3.04 -5.48 -0.62
C HIS A 120 -3.22 -5.71 -2.13
N GLU A 121 -2.36 -5.12 -2.96
CA GLU A 121 -2.35 -5.38 -4.41
C GLU A 121 -1.98 -6.82 -4.74
N ALA A 122 -0.98 -7.39 -4.07
CA ALA A 122 -0.59 -8.79 -4.27
C ALA A 122 -1.73 -9.75 -3.88
N TYR A 123 -2.50 -9.41 -2.84
CA TYR A 123 -3.68 -10.18 -2.44
C TYR A 123 -4.75 -10.21 -3.55
N GLN A 124 -4.92 -9.10 -4.27
CA GLN A 124 -5.95 -8.98 -5.31
C GLN A 124 -5.46 -9.28 -6.73
N ALA A 125 -4.16 -9.45 -6.91
CA ALA A 125 -3.56 -9.70 -8.21
C ALA A 125 -4.17 -10.95 -8.89
N ALA A 126 -4.20 -10.90 -10.23
CA ALA A 126 -4.65 -12.03 -11.04
C ALA A 126 -3.78 -13.27 -10.78
N GLU A 127 -4.41 -14.45 -10.85
CA GLU A 127 -3.71 -15.72 -10.77
C GLU A 127 -2.82 -15.94 -12.01
N GLY A 128 -1.67 -16.58 -11.81
CA GLY A 128 -0.79 -17.00 -12.90
C GLY A 128 0.38 -16.06 -13.15
N TYR A 129 0.88 -16.09 -14.39
CA TYR A 129 2.19 -15.55 -14.73
C TYR A 129 2.10 -14.62 -15.94
N ALA A 130 2.89 -13.55 -15.90
CA ALA A 130 3.12 -12.68 -17.03
C ALA A 130 3.90 -13.40 -18.15
N GLU A 131 4.00 -12.78 -19.32
CA GLU A 131 4.67 -13.36 -20.50
C GLU A 131 6.14 -13.70 -20.25
N ASN A 132 6.80 -13.00 -19.33
CA ASN A 132 8.17 -13.27 -18.89
C ASN A 132 8.27 -14.36 -17.81
N GLY A 133 7.18 -15.10 -17.55
CA GLY A 133 7.12 -16.19 -16.58
C GLY A 133 7.13 -15.75 -15.12
N LEU A 134 7.13 -14.45 -14.80
CA LEU A 134 7.00 -13.97 -13.41
C LEU A 134 5.55 -14.01 -12.94
N HIS A 135 5.35 -14.34 -11.67
CA HIS A 135 4.01 -14.32 -11.08
C HIS A 135 3.41 -12.89 -11.12
N HIS A 136 2.13 -12.75 -11.46
CA HIS A 136 1.50 -11.43 -11.67
C HIS A 136 1.51 -10.52 -10.43
N SER A 137 1.54 -11.10 -9.24
CA SER A 137 1.59 -10.36 -7.96
C SER A 137 2.99 -9.96 -7.52
N LEU A 138 4.04 -10.38 -8.24
CA LEU A 138 5.42 -10.13 -7.82
C LEU A 138 5.77 -8.64 -7.98
N GLN A 139 6.19 -8.05 -6.88
CA GLN A 139 6.67 -6.68 -6.84
C GLN A 139 7.76 -6.48 -5.78
N LEU A 140 8.50 -5.39 -5.90
CA LEU A 140 9.54 -4.98 -4.97
C LEU A 140 9.19 -3.63 -4.35
N VAL A 141 9.32 -3.53 -3.02
CA VAL A 141 9.21 -2.26 -2.29
C VAL A 141 10.60 -1.93 -1.75
N GLU A 142 11.16 -0.81 -2.19
CA GLU A 142 12.50 -0.37 -1.82
C GLU A 142 12.40 0.80 -0.84
N SER A 143 13.19 0.76 0.23
CA SER A 143 13.26 1.83 1.21
C SER A 143 14.68 1.99 1.75
N ASP A 144 15.03 3.23 2.09
CA ASP A 144 16.23 3.52 2.88
C ASP A 144 16.05 3.17 4.37
N TYR A 145 14.85 2.72 4.76
CA TYR A 145 14.49 2.33 6.11
C TYR A 145 14.16 0.83 6.21
N PRO A 146 14.23 0.23 7.41
CA PRO A 146 13.96 -1.18 7.63
C PRO A 146 12.44 -1.47 7.71
N ILE A 147 11.73 -1.20 6.62
CA ILE A 147 10.26 -1.21 6.56
C ILE A 147 9.63 -2.58 6.83
N PHE A 148 10.25 -3.69 6.41
CA PHE A 148 9.77 -5.03 6.70
C PHE A 148 10.00 -5.38 8.17
N SER A 149 11.15 -5.01 8.73
CA SER A 149 11.43 -5.22 10.15
C SER A 149 10.46 -4.45 11.04
N ILE A 150 10.14 -3.19 10.68
CA ILE A 150 9.12 -2.38 11.36
C ILE A 150 7.74 -3.02 11.22
N TRP A 151 7.36 -3.41 10.00
CA TRP A 151 6.10 -4.10 9.74
C TRP A 151 5.95 -5.35 10.60
N ALA A 152 6.97 -6.22 10.60
CA ALA A 152 6.97 -7.46 11.37
C ALA A 152 6.87 -7.22 12.88
N PHE A 153 7.55 -6.19 13.40
CA PHE A 153 7.45 -5.79 14.80
C PHE A 153 6.01 -5.41 15.19
N CYS A 154 5.29 -4.69 14.32
CA CYS A 154 3.91 -4.27 14.56
C CYS A 154 2.88 -5.41 14.48
N GLN A 155 3.24 -6.58 13.95
CA GLN A 155 2.32 -7.73 13.89
C GLN A 155 2.13 -8.40 15.26
N ASP A 156 3.14 -8.37 16.13
CA ASP A 156 3.07 -8.89 17.50
C ASP A 156 3.90 -8.01 18.47
N PRO A 157 3.47 -6.77 18.72
CA PRO A 157 4.24 -5.81 19.51
C PRO A 157 4.37 -6.23 20.99
N GLY A 158 3.52 -7.15 21.47
CA GLY A 158 3.55 -7.66 22.84
C GLY A 158 4.66 -8.70 23.10
N ASN A 159 5.25 -9.24 22.04
CA ASN A 159 6.19 -10.35 22.08
C ASN A 159 7.54 -10.01 21.41
N ALA A 160 7.63 -8.87 20.73
CA ALA A 160 8.82 -8.47 20.01
C ALA A 160 9.86 -7.80 20.94
N GLU A 161 11.14 -8.12 20.71
CA GLU A 161 12.25 -7.38 21.30
C GLU A 161 12.31 -5.95 20.72
N THR A 162 12.90 -5.01 21.47
CA THR A 162 13.04 -3.62 21.02
C THR A 162 13.80 -3.54 19.69
N LEU A 163 13.19 -2.89 18.69
CA LEU A 163 13.80 -2.66 17.39
C LEU A 163 14.73 -1.44 17.44
N ASP A 164 16.01 -1.64 17.15
CA ASP A 164 17.00 -0.56 17.06
C ASP A 164 17.13 -0.08 15.61
N LEU A 165 16.36 0.96 15.27
CA LEU A 165 16.31 1.51 13.91
C LEU A 165 17.65 2.09 13.45
N ASP A 166 18.50 2.56 14.37
CA ASP A 166 19.81 3.16 14.03
C ASP A 166 20.82 2.11 13.56
N ARG A 167 20.57 0.84 13.87
CA ARG A 167 21.44 -0.29 13.52
C ARG A 167 20.99 -1.05 12.29
N LEU A 168 19.76 -0.82 11.85
CA LEU A 168 19.18 -1.48 10.69
C LEU A 168 19.42 -0.64 9.44
N ALA A 169 19.68 -1.33 8.33
CA ALA A 169 19.83 -0.70 7.03
C ALA A 169 18.49 -0.62 6.30
N GLY A 170 18.46 0.13 5.20
CA GLY A 170 17.36 0.10 4.25
C GLY A 170 17.10 -1.30 3.71
N GLU A 171 15.84 -1.62 3.47
CA GLU A 171 15.38 -2.93 3.02
C GLU A 171 14.77 -2.85 1.61
N THR A 172 15.03 -3.86 0.80
CA THR A 172 14.22 -4.16 -0.38
C THR A 172 13.36 -5.37 -0.07
N VAL A 173 12.05 -5.20 -0.12
CA VAL A 173 11.08 -6.23 0.25
C VAL A 173 10.45 -6.82 -1.00
N LEU A 174 10.55 -8.13 -1.17
CA LEU A 174 9.77 -8.85 -2.15
C LEU A 174 8.37 -9.08 -1.59
N VAL A 175 7.36 -8.71 -2.36
CA VAL A 175 5.95 -8.95 -2.07
C VAL A 175 5.36 -9.74 -3.23
N ALA A 176 4.74 -10.88 -2.93
CA ALA A 176 4.08 -11.70 -3.92
C ALA A 176 3.04 -12.62 -3.26
N ARG A 177 2.10 -13.10 -4.05
CA ARG A 177 1.11 -14.13 -3.69
C ARG A 177 1.13 -15.25 -4.72
N PRO A 178 2.16 -16.11 -4.74
CA PRO A 178 2.21 -17.26 -5.64
C PRO A 178 1.37 -18.45 -5.13
N GLN A 179 0.96 -18.43 -3.85
CA GLN A 179 -0.03 -19.35 -3.26
C GLN A 179 -1.25 -18.55 -2.75
N GLU A 180 -2.00 -19.07 -1.76
CA GLU A 180 -3.16 -18.34 -1.20
C GLU A 180 -2.75 -17.19 -0.27
N GLU A 181 -1.58 -17.27 0.37
CA GLU A 181 -1.09 -16.25 1.31
C GLU A 181 -0.07 -15.31 0.64
N VAL A 182 -0.08 -14.04 1.03
CA VAL A 182 0.92 -13.06 0.56
C VAL A 182 2.25 -13.30 1.27
N LEU A 183 3.24 -13.71 0.50
CA LEU A 183 4.64 -13.79 0.88
C LEU A 183 5.26 -12.40 0.88
N MET A 184 5.84 -12.01 2.02
CA MET A 184 6.71 -10.84 2.13
C MET A 184 8.04 -11.23 2.77
N ARG A 185 9.15 -10.82 2.16
CA ARG A 185 10.47 -10.99 2.78
C ARG A 185 11.47 -9.93 2.32
N PRO A 186 12.43 -9.55 3.18
CA PRO A 186 13.54 -8.73 2.77
C PRO A 186 14.46 -9.55 1.85
N LEU A 187 15.07 -8.86 0.88
CA LEU A 187 16.03 -9.40 -0.06
C LEU A 187 17.43 -8.85 0.25
N GLU A 188 18.42 -9.71 0.09
CA GLU A 188 19.82 -9.27 0.04
C GLU A 188 20.07 -8.44 -1.23
N PRO A 189 21.03 -7.50 -1.24
CA PRO A 189 21.26 -6.59 -2.37
C PRO A 189 21.44 -7.28 -3.72
N ALA A 190 22.17 -8.39 -3.76
CA ALA A 190 22.40 -9.16 -4.99
C ALA A 190 21.12 -9.85 -5.50
N GLU A 191 20.26 -10.33 -4.60
CA GLU A 191 18.98 -10.94 -4.97
C GLU A 191 17.97 -9.87 -5.41
N ALA A 192 17.93 -8.73 -4.73
CA ALA A 192 17.13 -7.57 -5.14
C ALA A 192 17.50 -7.10 -6.55
N LEU A 193 18.80 -7.02 -6.87
CA LEU A 193 19.28 -6.70 -8.21
C LEU A 193 18.81 -7.71 -9.26
N TRP A 194 18.78 -8.99 -8.91
CA TRP A 194 18.29 -10.04 -9.79
C TRP A 194 16.80 -9.86 -10.10
N TYR A 195 15.93 -9.77 -9.09
CA TYR A 195 14.48 -9.57 -9.30
C TYR A 195 14.16 -8.27 -10.02
N ARG A 196 14.85 -7.17 -9.70
CA ARG A 196 14.67 -5.88 -10.41
C ARG A 196 14.97 -6.02 -11.90
N SER A 197 16.00 -6.80 -12.25
CA SER A 197 16.34 -7.07 -13.64
C SER A 197 15.24 -7.86 -14.36
N LEU A 198 14.68 -8.89 -13.70
CA LEU A 198 13.57 -9.67 -14.25
C LEU A 198 12.31 -8.82 -14.46
N LEU A 199 11.95 -8.00 -13.47
CA LEU A 199 10.82 -7.07 -13.55
C LEU A 199 11.01 -6.03 -14.67
N SER A 200 12.25 -5.66 -14.98
CA SER A 200 12.57 -4.78 -16.12
C SER A 200 12.57 -5.49 -17.49
N GLY A 201 12.27 -6.79 -17.53
CA GLY A 201 12.15 -7.59 -18.75
C GLY A 201 13.41 -8.37 -19.15
N ALA A 202 14.46 -8.40 -18.32
CA ALA A 202 15.62 -9.25 -18.57
C ALA A 202 15.27 -10.73 -18.38
N SER A 203 15.90 -11.60 -19.18
CA SER A 203 15.83 -13.04 -18.95
C SER A 203 16.59 -13.45 -17.66
N PRO A 204 16.29 -14.63 -17.07
CA PRO A 204 17.03 -15.15 -15.92
C PRO A 204 18.54 -15.23 -16.13
N VAL A 205 18.98 -15.51 -17.37
CA VAL A 205 20.40 -15.58 -17.73
C VAL A 205 21.05 -14.20 -17.74
N GLU A 206 20.39 -13.20 -18.33
CA GLU A 206 20.88 -11.81 -18.35
C GLU A 206 20.93 -11.21 -16.95
N ALA A 207 19.88 -11.42 -16.16
CA ALA A 207 19.83 -10.99 -14.76
C ALA A 207 20.96 -11.65 -13.94
N ALA A 208 21.22 -12.94 -14.16
CA ALA A 208 22.31 -13.64 -13.48
C ALA A 208 23.70 -13.12 -13.88
N ALA A 209 23.91 -12.85 -15.17
CA ALA A 209 25.15 -12.26 -15.65
C ALA A 209 25.39 -10.86 -15.04
N LEU A 210 24.34 -10.05 -14.90
CA LEU A 210 24.43 -8.73 -14.28
C LEU A 210 24.89 -8.81 -12.81
N VAL A 211 24.27 -9.69 -12.02
CA VAL A 211 24.64 -9.90 -10.62
C VAL A 211 26.08 -10.40 -10.51
N GLN A 212 26.46 -11.40 -11.31
CA GLN A 212 27.80 -11.96 -11.30
C GLN A 212 28.89 -10.93 -11.66
N ASN A 213 28.58 -9.98 -12.54
CA ASN A 213 29.50 -8.90 -12.91
C ASN A 213 29.64 -7.84 -11.79
N ARG A 214 28.57 -7.57 -11.05
CA ARG A 214 28.57 -6.62 -9.92
C ARG A 214 29.25 -7.20 -8.69
N GLU A 215 28.95 -8.45 -8.37
CA GLU A 215 29.44 -9.14 -7.17
C GLU A 215 29.93 -10.54 -7.52
N PRO A 216 31.22 -10.66 -7.91
CA PRO A 216 31.82 -11.95 -8.22
C PRO A 216 31.83 -12.87 -6.99
N GLY A 217 31.12 -13.99 -7.07
CA GLY A 217 31.10 -15.03 -6.03
C GLY A 217 29.70 -15.38 -5.53
N ILE A 218 28.69 -14.56 -5.85
CA ILE A 218 27.30 -14.85 -5.53
C ILE A 218 26.80 -16.05 -6.35
N HIS A 219 26.15 -17.00 -5.66
CA HIS A 219 25.62 -18.20 -6.29
C HIS A 219 24.20 -17.95 -6.84
N VAL A 220 24.10 -17.26 -7.97
CA VAL A 220 22.81 -16.81 -8.54
C VAL A 220 21.86 -17.97 -8.88
N ARG A 221 22.38 -19.18 -9.12
CA ARG A 221 21.54 -20.38 -9.30
C ARG A 221 20.58 -20.58 -8.12
N GLY A 222 21.00 -20.26 -6.90
CA GLY A 222 20.16 -20.36 -5.71
C GLY A 222 18.92 -19.47 -5.80
N PHE A 223 19.05 -18.24 -6.35
CA PHE A 223 17.92 -17.32 -6.51
C PHE A 223 16.87 -17.90 -7.46
N LEU A 224 17.30 -18.49 -8.58
CA LEU A 224 16.42 -19.15 -9.53
C LEU A 224 15.70 -20.35 -8.91
N GLU A 225 16.43 -21.22 -8.21
CA GLU A 225 15.86 -22.39 -7.53
C GLU A 225 14.82 -21.96 -6.48
N THR A 226 15.15 -20.96 -5.66
CA THR A 226 14.21 -20.40 -4.67
C THR A 226 12.98 -19.78 -5.34
N ALA A 227 13.13 -19.05 -6.44
CA ALA A 227 12.01 -18.45 -7.17
C ALA A 227 11.05 -19.50 -7.75
N LEU A 228 11.60 -20.58 -8.35
CA LEU A 228 10.81 -21.69 -8.88
C LEU A 228 10.08 -22.45 -7.76
N ILE A 229 10.77 -22.76 -6.66
CA ILE A 229 10.17 -23.45 -5.50
C ILE A 229 9.05 -22.60 -4.88
N ALA A 230 9.26 -21.29 -4.78
CA ALA A 230 8.27 -20.37 -4.25
C ALA A 230 7.10 -20.09 -5.20
N GLY A 231 7.15 -20.55 -6.46
CA GLY A 231 6.12 -20.27 -7.47
C GLY A 231 6.15 -18.82 -7.98
N LEU A 232 7.27 -18.12 -7.81
CA LEU A 232 7.47 -16.74 -8.26
C LEU A 232 7.82 -16.65 -9.76
N LEU A 233 8.33 -17.75 -10.30
CA LEU A 233 8.74 -17.90 -11.68
C LEU A 233 8.28 -19.26 -12.22
N VAL A 234 7.93 -19.34 -13.50
CA VAL A 234 7.76 -20.60 -14.25
C VAL A 234 8.80 -20.72 -15.36
N GLU A 235 9.14 -21.95 -15.73
CA GLU A 235 10.03 -22.20 -16.86
C GLU A 235 9.41 -21.65 -18.17
N TRP A 236 10.21 -20.91 -18.92
CA TRP A 236 9.83 -20.28 -20.17
C TRP A 236 9.62 -21.39 -21.23
N GLN A 237 8.46 -21.42 -21.89
CA GLN A 237 8.23 -22.31 -23.04
C GLN A 237 8.89 -21.78 -24.31
#